data_AF-A0A1F5UJN5-F1
#
_entry.id   AF-A0A1F5UJN5-F1
#
_cell.length_a   1.000
_cell.length_b   1.000
_cell.length_c   1.000
_cell.angle_alpha   90.00
_cell.angle_beta   90.00
_cell.angle_gamma   90.00
#
_symmetry.space_group_name_H-M   'P 1'
#
loop_
_entity.id
_entity.type
_entity.pdbx_description
1 polymer ?
#
loop_
_entity_poly.entity_id
_entity_poly.type
_entity_poly.pdbx_seq_one_letter_code
_entity_poly.pdbx_strand_id
1 'polypeptide(L)'
;MSLKTDKWKKWIEEIRTDLQNTLINRHIFKRTQEILKANTELTGPSDFNVFLAKNYIAGASMGARRHIKSGDGSISLMGLLEDIRDNCEIEASALFKSIKRDEVEKDIVELGAISKKIEDFADKRIAHLDPRELKGAPTFGELHVCMDHMADLFKKYLLIIAGVDYIQIEPAMQYSWEEIFTKPWKKQEDDK
;
A
#
# COMPACT_ATOMS: atom_id res chain seq x y z
N MET A 1 -27.13 7.14 -13.28
CA MET A 1 -25.67 7.02 -13.14
C MET A 1 -25.20 6.05 -14.22
N SER A 2 -24.04 6.25 -14.84
CA SER A 2 -23.57 5.33 -15.89
C SER A 2 -23.04 4.04 -15.30
N LEU A 3 -23.11 2.95 -16.07
CA LEU A 3 -22.60 1.63 -15.67
C LEU A 3 -21.11 1.68 -15.27
N LYS A 4 -20.32 2.55 -15.91
CA LYS A 4 -18.89 2.74 -15.57
C LYS A 4 -18.70 3.49 -14.26
N THR A 5 -19.47 4.54 -14.00
CA THR A 5 -19.39 5.27 -12.73
C THR A 5 -19.69 4.33 -11.55
N ASP A 6 -20.73 3.50 -11.68
CA ASP A 6 -21.09 2.54 -10.62
C ASP A 6 -19.99 1.47 -10.43
N LYS A 7 -19.39 1.00 -11.53
CA LYS A 7 -18.22 0.11 -11.50
C LYS A 7 -17.05 0.76 -10.75
N TRP A 8 -16.70 2.00 -11.08
CA TRP A 8 -15.57 2.70 -10.47
C TRP A 8 -15.78 2.96 -8.98
N LYS A 9 -17.00 3.35 -8.58
CA LYS A 9 -17.35 3.49 -7.16
C LYS A 9 -17.16 2.17 -6.42
N LYS A 10 -17.64 1.05 -6.98
CA LYS A 10 -17.41 -0.28 -6.38
C LYS A 10 -15.92 -0.59 -6.28
N TRP A 11 -15.15 -0.37 -7.34
CA TRP A 11 -13.71 -0.65 -7.35
C TRP A 11 -12.95 0.20 -6.32
N ILE A 12 -13.30 1.47 -6.16
CA ILE A 12 -12.73 2.36 -5.16
C ILE A 12 -12.90 1.81 -3.74
N GLU A 13 -14.06 1.27 -3.40
CA GLU A 13 -14.31 0.75 -2.05
C GLU A 13 -13.43 -0.48 -1.73
N GLU A 14 -13.26 -1.36 -2.72
CA GLU A 14 -12.38 -2.53 -2.62
C GLU A 14 -10.90 -2.10 -2.52
N ILE A 15 -10.48 -1.17 -3.37
CA ILE A 15 -9.12 -0.60 -3.36
C ILE A 15 -8.84 0.09 -2.03
N ARG A 16 -9.79 0.86 -1.50
CA ARG A 16 -9.67 1.54 -0.21
C ARG A 16 -9.36 0.54 0.89
N THR A 17 -10.13 -0.54 0.96
CA THR A 17 -10.00 -1.55 2.01
C THR A 17 -8.62 -2.21 2.00
N ASP A 18 -8.13 -2.62 0.82
CA ASP A 18 -6.80 -3.26 0.71
C ASP A 18 -5.65 -2.27 0.97
N LEU A 19 -5.77 -1.04 0.45
CA LEU A 19 -4.76 0.00 0.65
C LEU A 19 -4.68 0.42 2.13
N GLN A 20 -5.83 0.54 2.80
CA GLN A 20 -5.90 0.79 4.24
C GLN A 20 -5.14 -0.27 5.04
N ASN A 21 -5.37 -1.55 4.77
CA ASN A 21 -4.64 -2.63 5.44
C ASN A 21 -3.12 -2.52 5.23
N THR A 22 -2.71 -2.17 4.01
CA THR A 22 -1.29 -1.98 3.67
C THR A 22 -0.68 -0.80 4.45
N LEU A 23 -1.39 0.32 4.55
CA LEU A 23 -0.96 1.51 5.30
C LEU A 23 -0.95 1.29 6.82
N ILE A 24 -1.92 0.55 7.37
CA ILE A 24 -1.95 0.14 8.78
C ILE A 24 -0.70 -0.67 9.13
N ASN A 25 -0.35 -1.66 8.29
CA ASN A 25 0.85 -2.47 8.52
C ASN A 25 2.13 -1.62 8.53
N ARG A 26 2.20 -0.61 7.65
CA ARG A 26 3.29 0.38 7.67
C ARG A 26 3.31 1.19 8.96
N HIS A 27 2.15 1.66 9.42
CA HIS A 27 2.04 2.41 10.67
C HIS A 27 2.53 1.58 11.86
N ILE A 28 2.02 0.35 12.01
CA ILE A 28 2.43 -0.59 13.07
C ILE A 28 3.94 -0.84 13.01
N PHE A 29 4.49 -1.11 11.83
CA PHE A 29 5.91 -1.37 11.67
C PHE A 29 6.77 -0.16 12.06
N LYS A 30 6.47 1.03 11.51
CA LYS A 30 7.19 2.28 11.84
C LYS A 30 7.17 2.54 13.34
N ARG A 31 5.99 2.43 13.95
CA ARG A 31 5.80 2.71 15.36
C ARG A 31 6.47 1.67 16.26
N THR A 32 6.45 0.38 15.88
CA THR A 32 7.25 -0.66 16.55
C THR A 32 8.74 -0.33 16.50
N GLN A 33 9.26 0.13 15.35
CA GLN A 33 10.67 0.53 15.23
C GLN A 33 11.01 1.73 16.12
N GLU A 34 10.10 2.69 16.30
CA GLU A 34 10.29 3.82 17.22
C GLU A 34 10.35 3.34 18.68
N ILE A 35 9.46 2.45 19.09
CA ILE A 35 9.44 1.88 20.45
C ILE A 35 10.77 1.15 20.74
N LEU A 36 11.22 0.29 19.81
CA LEU A 36 12.47 -0.46 19.95
C LEU A 36 13.69 0.47 20.00
N LYS A 37 13.72 1.54 19.20
CA LYS A 37 14.82 2.51 19.20
C LYS A 37 14.86 3.34 20.48
N ALA A 38 13.69 3.65 21.07
CA ALA A 38 13.60 4.42 22.30
C ALA A 38 14.01 3.60 23.53
N ASN A 39 13.95 2.26 23.47
CA ASN A 39 14.34 1.38 24.55
C ASN A 39 15.77 0.86 24.37
N THR A 40 16.73 1.47 25.06
CA THR A 40 18.16 1.08 25.02
C THR A 40 18.40 -0.36 25.47
N GLU A 41 17.55 -0.93 26.33
CA GLU A 41 17.67 -2.33 26.76
C GLU A 41 17.34 -3.33 25.65
N LEU A 42 16.60 -2.89 24.63
CA LEU A 42 16.25 -3.68 23.43
C LEU A 42 17.16 -3.37 22.24
N THR A 43 18.17 -2.51 22.42
CA THR A 43 19.11 -2.16 21.34
C THR A 43 20.15 -3.25 21.14
N GLY A 44 20.30 -3.71 19.89
CA GLY A 44 21.29 -4.72 19.50
C GLY A 44 20.80 -5.60 18.34
N PRO A 45 21.69 -6.46 17.78
CA PRO A 45 21.30 -7.47 16.82
C PRO A 45 20.24 -8.41 17.43
N SER A 46 19.12 -8.58 16.73
CA SER A 46 18.01 -9.42 17.21
C SER A 46 17.38 -10.13 16.02
N ASP A 47 17.32 -11.46 16.08
CA ASP A 47 16.65 -12.27 15.07
C ASP A 47 15.16 -11.94 14.98
N PHE A 48 14.55 -11.50 16.09
CA PHE A 48 13.18 -10.99 16.08
C PHE A 48 13.05 -9.71 15.25
N ASN A 49 14.01 -8.78 15.37
CA ASN A 49 14.01 -7.56 14.55
C ASN A 49 14.23 -7.88 13.06
N VAL A 50 15.09 -8.86 12.75
CA VAL A 50 15.29 -9.36 11.38
C VAL A 50 14.01 -10.01 10.84
N PHE A 51 13.35 -10.84 11.65
CA PHE A 51 12.07 -11.48 11.31
C PHE A 51 10.99 -10.42 11.05
N LEU A 52 10.85 -9.42 11.91
CA LEU A 52 9.89 -8.33 11.77
C LEU A 52 10.13 -7.54 10.48
N ALA A 53 11.39 -7.15 10.22
CA ALA A 53 11.78 -6.44 9.00
C ALA A 53 11.47 -7.26 7.74
N LYS A 54 11.84 -8.55 7.71
CA LYS A 54 11.60 -9.44 6.56
C LYS A 54 10.10 -9.59 6.27
N ASN A 55 9.29 -9.83 7.30
CA ASN A 55 7.84 -9.99 7.14
C ASN A 55 7.17 -8.68 6.70
N TYR A 56 7.60 -7.54 7.26
CA TYR A 56 7.07 -6.25 6.83
C TYR A 56 7.39 -5.97 5.35
N ILE A 57 8.64 -6.12 4.92
CA ILE A 57 9.03 -5.91 3.51
C ILE A 57 8.24 -6.83 2.60
N ALA A 58 8.09 -8.11 2.96
CA ALA A 58 7.34 -9.06 2.15
C ALA A 58 5.86 -8.67 2.03
N GLY A 59 5.21 -8.42 3.17
CA GLY A 59 3.79 -8.04 3.23
C GLY A 59 3.50 -6.73 2.52
N ALA A 60 4.29 -5.69 2.76
CA ALA A 60 4.10 -4.38 2.13
C ALA A 60 4.41 -4.41 0.63
N SER A 61 5.42 -5.18 0.19
CA SER A 61 5.68 -5.35 -1.25
C SER A 61 4.54 -6.10 -1.94
N MET A 62 3.95 -7.10 -1.29
CA MET A 62 2.77 -7.80 -1.84
C MET A 62 1.52 -6.92 -1.86
N GLY A 63 1.33 -6.08 -0.84
CA GLY A 63 0.26 -5.07 -0.81
C GLY A 63 0.39 -4.08 -1.96
N ALA A 64 1.58 -3.52 -2.16
CA ALA A 64 1.86 -2.66 -3.31
C ALA A 64 1.62 -3.39 -4.64
N ARG A 65 2.16 -4.60 -4.80
CA ARG A 65 2.04 -5.39 -6.04
C ARG A 65 0.59 -5.60 -6.48
N ARG A 66 -0.35 -5.81 -5.53
CA ARG A 66 -1.79 -5.96 -5.84
C ARG A 66 -2.38 -4.74 -6.53
N HIS A 67 -1.89 -3.54 -6.21
CA HIS A 67 -2.39 -2.31 -6.80
C HIS A 67 -1.61 -1.85 -8.04
N ILE A 68 -0.36 -2.30 -8.20
CA ILE A 68 0.51 -1.98 -9.34
C ILE A 68 0.16 -2.82 -10.57
N LYS A 69 -0.12 -4.11 -10.39
CA LYS A 69 -0.45 -4.99 -11.51
C LYS A 69 -1.93 -4.88 -11.87
N SER A 70 -2.22 -4.56 -13.12
CA SER A 70 -3.51 -4.79 -13.76
C SER A 70 -3.51 -6.16 -14.45
N GLY A 71 -4.69 -6.75 -14.61
CA GLY A 71 -4.89 -8.05 -15.25
C GLY A 71 -6.37 -8.29 -15.50
N ASP A 72 -6.68 -9.27 -16.35
CA ASP A 72 -8.08 -9.56 -16.68
C ASP A 72 -8.86 -9.98 -15.42
N GLY A 73 -9.92 -9.24 -15.11
CA GLY A 73 -10.78 -9.46 -13.95
C GLY A 73 -10.23 -9.03 -12.58
N SER A 74 -9.01 -8.45 -12.47
CA SER A 74 -8.49 -7.96 -11.19
C SER A 74 -8.97 -6.54 -10.86
N ILE A 75 -9.25 -6.29 -9.58
CA ILE A 75 -9.52 -4.93 -9.06
C ILE A 75 -8.22 -4.40 -8.47
N SER A 76 -7.63 -3.41 -9.12
CA SER A 76 -6.39 -2.75 -8.68
C SER A 76 -6.44 -1.26 -8.96
N LEU A 77 -5.55 -0.48 -8.32
CA LEU A 77 -5.44 0.95 -8.59
C LEU A 77 -5.04 1.17 -10.05
N MET A 78 -4.02 0.45 -10.53
CA MET A 78 -3.61 0.52 -11.95
C MET A 78 -4.78 0.21 -12.89
N GLY A 79 -5.53 -0.87 -12.64
CA GLY A 79 -6.68 -1.24 -13.47
C GLY A 79 -7.80 -0.19 -13.43
N LEU A 80 -8.04 0.44 -12.29
CA LEU A 80 -8.98 1.55 -12.18
C LEU A 80 -8.52 2.74 -13.04
N LEU A 81 -7.25 3.14 -12.95
CA LEU A 81 -6.69 4.24 -13.75
C LEU A 81 -6.79 3.95 -15.25
N GLU A 82 -6.45 2.73 -15.68
CA GLU A 82 -6.57 2.30 -17.08
C GLU A 82 -8.02 2.36 -17.57
N ASP A 83 -8.99 1.83 -16.80
CA ASP A 83 -10.41 1.87 -17.18
C ASP A 83 -10.94 3.31 -17.22
N ILE A 84 -10.51 4.18 -16.31
CA ILE A 84 -10.83 5.62 -16.34
C ILE A 84 -10.24 6.26 -17.60
N ARG A 85 -8.94 6.10 -17.84
CA ARG A 85 -8.26 6.67 -19.02
C ARG A 85 -9.02 6.30 -20.30
N ASP A 86 -9.44 5.05 -20.42
CA ASP A 86 -10.04 4.53 -21.64
C ASP A 86 -11.50 4.97 -21.83
N ASN A 87 -12.17 5.43 -20.76
CA ASN A 87 -13.60 5.75 -20.79
C ASN A 87 -13.95 7.18 -20.29
N CYS A 88 -12.99 7.99 -19.87
CA CYS A 88 -13.23 9.31 -19.26
C CYS A 88 -13.95 10.30 -20.20
N GLU A 89 -13.77 10.16 -21.51
CA GLU A 89 -14.40 11.01 -22.53
C GLU A 89 -15.83 10.60 -22.87
N ILE A 90 -16.20 9.35 -22.61
CA ILE A 90 -17.55 8.80 -22.87
C ILE A 90 -18.52 9.21 -21.74
N GLU A 91 -17.99 9.43 -20.54
CA GLU A 91 -18.76 9.71 -19.34
C GLU A 91 -19.15 11.19 -19.24
N ALA A 92 -20.24 11.55 -19.91
CA ALA A 92 -20.75 12.92 -20.06
C ALA A 92 -21.36 13.57 -18.78
N SER A 93 -21.02 13.10 -17.57
CA SER A 93 -21.50 13.73 -16.34
C SER A 93 -20.64 14.95 -15.97
N ALA A 94 -21.27 16.01 -15.49
CA ALA A 94 -20.59 17.25 -15.07
C ALA A 94 -19.53 17.03 -13.99
N LEU A 95 -19.62 15.95 -13.19
CA LEU A 95 -18.60 15.56 -12.21
C LEU A 95 -17.31 15.04 -12.87
N PHE A 96 -17.40 14.45 -14.07
CA PHE A 96 -16.26 13.79 -14.75
C PHE A 96 -15.57 14.66 -15.80
N LYS A 97 -16.13 15.84 -16.12
CA LYS A 97 -15.51 16.81 -17.04
C LYS A 97 -14.12 17.29 -16.61
N SER A 98 -13.72 17.07 -15.35
CA SER A 98 -12.39 17.39 -14.83
C SER A 98 -11.34 16.31 -15.11
N ILE A 99 -11.74 15.08 -15.46
CA ILE A 99 -10.78 14.02 -15.78
C ILE A 99 -10.25 14.23 -17.19
N LYS A 100 -8.96 14.55 -17.31
CA LYS A 100 -8.27 14.58 -18.60
C LYS A 100 -7.51 13.28 -18.81
N ARG A 101 -7.73 12.64 -19.95
CA ARG A 101 -7.02 11.42 -20.36
C ARG A 101 -5.50 11.53 -20.14
N ASP A 102 -4.89 12.65 -20.54
CA ASP A 102 -3.44 12.87 -20.42
C ASP A 102 -2.96 12.95 -18.96
N GLU A 103 -3.79 13.48 -18.06
CA GLU A 103 -3.46 13.51 -16.63
C GLU A 103 -3.52 12.11 -16.02
N VAL A 104 -4.49 11.27 -16.45
CA VAL A 104 -4.57 9.87 -16.02
C VAL A 104 -3.42 9.04 -16.57
N GLU A 105 -3.05 9.24 -17.84
CA GLU A 105 -1.91 8.58 -18.46
C GLU A 105 -0.61 8.92 -17.73
N LYS A 106 -0.42 10.19 -17.36
CA LYS A 106 0.74 10.60 -16.55
C LYS A 106 0.77 9.88 -15.20
N ASP A 107 -0.35 9.79 -14.50
CA ASP A 107 -0.43 9.08 -13.21
C ASP A 107 -0.12 7.57 -13.37
N ILE A 108 -0.58 6.94 -14.45
CA ILE A 108 -0.27 5.53 -14.78
C ILE A 108 1.23 5.34 -14.98
N VAL A 109 1.85 6.22 -15.78
CA VAL A 109 3.30 6.17 -16.07
C VAL A 109 4.11 6.38 -14.79
N GLU A 110 3.74 7.35 -13.96
CA GLU A 110 4.41 7.64 -12.69
C GLU A 110 4.27 6.46 -11.71
N LEU A 111 3.07 5.90 -11.56
CA LEU A 111 2.85 4.72 -10.71
C LEU A 111 3.66 3.52 -11.19
N GLY A 112 3.72 3.27 -12.50
CA GLY A 112 4.54 2.21 -13.07
C GLY A 112 6.04 2.40 -12.80
N ALA A 113 6.54 3.63 -12.97
CA ALA A 113 7.94 3.96 -12.76
C ALA A 113 8.37 3.83 -11.29
N ILE A 114 7.62 4.44 -10.36
CA ILE A 114 7.96 4.46 -8.93
C ILE A 114 7.92 3.07 -8.29
N SER A 115 7.07 2.21 -8.84
CA SER A 115 6.78 0.91 -8.26
C SER A 115 7.59 -0.24 -8.87
N LYS A 116 8.33 0.01 -9.96
CA LYS A 116 8.96 -1.04 -10.76
C LYS A 116 9.87 -1.96 -9.96
N LYS A 117 10.69 -1.39 -9.08
CA LYS A 117 11.61 -2.15 -8.22
C LYS A 117 10.87 -3.04 -7.22
N ILE A 118 9.74 -2.57 -6.70
CA ILE A 118 8.91 -3.30 -5.74
C ILE A 118 8.18 -4.44 -6.45
N GLU A 119 7.63 -4.19 -7.64
CA GLU A 119 7.03 -5.21 -8.49
C GLU A 119 8.03 -6.34 -8.80
N ASP A 120 9.22 -5.98 -9.30
CA ASP A 120 10.26 -6.95 -9.67
C ASP A 120 10.71 -7.78 -8.46
N PHE A 121 10.84 -7.15 -7.28
CA PHE A 121 11.19 -7.84 -6.05
C PHE A 121 10.08 -8.78 -5.59
N ALA A 122 8.83 -8.30 -5.59
CA ALA A 122 7.69 -9.08 -5.17
C ALA A 122 7.45 -10.29 -6.08
N ASP A 123 7.56 -10.12 -7.40
CA ASP A 123 7.46 -11.22 -8.36
C ASP A 123 8.58 -12.24 -8.15
N LYS A 124 9.85 -11.81 -8.11
CA LYS A 124 11.00 -12.72 -8.21
C LYS A 124 11.52 -13.28 -6.89
N ARG A 125 11.15 -12.69 -5.75
CA ARG A 125 11.65 -13.11 -4.42
C ARG A 125 10.58 -13.47 -3.43
N ILE A 126 9.39 -12.88 -3.54
CA ILE A 126 8.29 -13.17 -2.61
C ILE A 126 7.36 -14.20 -3.21
N ALA A 127 6.82 -13.94 -4.40
CA ALA A 127 5.89 -14.83 -5.07
C ALA A 127 6.59 -16.03 -5.71
N HIS A 128 7.79 -15.81 -6.23
CA HIS A 128 8.64 -16.85 -6.81
C HIS A 128 10.00 -16.88 -6.13
N LEU A 129 10.65 -18.05 -6.13
CA LEU A 129 12.05 -18.21 -5.74
C LEU A 129 12.94 -18.19 -6.99
N ASP A 130 12.99 -17.05 -7.67
CA ASP A 130 13.71 -16.91 -8.93
C ASP A 130 15.24 -16.98 -8.69
N PRO A 131 15.97 -17.89 -9.37
CA PRO A 131 17.41 -18.02 -9.20
C PRO A 131 18.20 -16.85 -9.81
N ARG A 132 17.59 -16.04 -10.69
CA ARG A 132 18.27 -14.92 -11.36
C ARG A 132 18.63 -13.82 -10.36
N GLU A 133 19.75 -13.15 -10.59
CA GLU A 133 20.19 -12.03 -9.75
C GLU A 133 19.20 -10.85 -9.86
N LEU A 134 18.82 -10.30 -8.70
CA LEU A 134 18.10 -9.03 -8.64
C LEU A 134 19.12 -7.94 -8.35
N LYS A 135 18.90 -6.72 -8.86
CA LYS A 135 19.70 -5.52 -8.52
C LYS A 135 19.54 -5.05 -7.06
N GLY A 136 19.11 -5.92 -6.16
CA GLY A 136 18.81 -5.66 -4.76
C GLY A 136 17.31 -5.61 -4.44
N ALA A 137 16.99 -5.73 -3.14
CA ALA A 137 15.65 -5.52 -2.61
C ALA A 137 15.31 -4.02 -2.54
N PRO A 138 14.02 -3.63 -2.57
CA PRO A 138 13.61 -2.26 -2.25
C PRO A 138 13.99 -1.92 -0.81
N THR A 139 14.42 -0.69 -0.60
CA THR A 139 14.61 -0.12 0.73
C THR A 139 13.26 0.22 1.35
N PHE A 140 13.20 0.37 2.68
CA PHE A 140 12.00 0.87 3.35
C PHE A 140 11.57 2.24 2.81
N GLY A 141 12.53 3.11 2.47
CA GLY A 141 12.25 4.42 1.89
C GLY A 141 11.53 4.31 0.55
N GLU A 142 12.06 3.51 -0.38
CA GLU A 142 11.43 3.27 -1.68
C GLU A 142 10.02 2.66 -1.54
N LEU A 143 9.86 1.70 -0.62
CA LEU A 143 8.57 1.07 -0.35
C LEU A 143 7.54 2.08 0.20
N HIS A 144 7.93 2.89 1.18
CA HIS A 144 7.05 3.90 1.76
C HIS A 144 6.66 4.98 0.74
N VAL A 145 7.62 5.44 -0.07
CA VAL A 145 7.36 6.43 -1.14
C VAL A 145 6.35 5.90 -2.15
N CYS A 146 6.46 4.64 -2.57
CA CYS A 146 5.46 4.02 -3.44
C CYS A 146 4.09 3.94 -2.76
N MET A 147 4.04 3.61 -1.47
CA MET A 147 2.79 3.55 -0.70
C MET A 147 2.12 4.92 -0.56
N ASP A 148 2.90 5.97 -0.31
CA ASP A 148 2.40 7.34 -0.25
C ASP A 148 1.85 7.77 -1.62
N HIS A 149 2.56 7.47 -2.72
CA HIS A 149 2.07 7.77 -4.06
C HIS A 149 0.77 7.03 -4.41
N MET A 150 0.64 5.75 -4.05
CA MET A 150 -0.62 5.01 -4.22
C MET A 150 -1.77 5.64 -3.41
N ALA A 151 -1.48 6.09 -2.17
CA ALA A 151 -2.44 6.79 -1.33
C ALA A 151 -2.90 8.12 -1.95
N ASP A 152 -1.96 8.90 -2.50
CA ASP A 152 -2.26 10.20 -3.12
C ASP A 152 -3.10 10.03 -4.39
N LEU A 153 -2.75 9.06 -5.24
CA LEU A 153 -3.57 8.70 -6.40
C LEU A 153 -4.97 8.23 -5.97
N PHE A 154 -5.07 7.34 -4.99
CA PHE A 154 -6.36 6.90 -4.48
C PHE A 154 -7.23 8.09 -4.03
N LYS A 155 -6.68 9.03 -3.23
CA LYS A 155 -7.41 10.23 -2.80
C LYS A 155 -7.87 11.09 -3.97
N LYS A 156 -6.99 11.31 -4.95
CA LYS A 156 -7.29 12.07 -6.17
C LYS A 156 -8.51 11.49 -6.89
N TYR A 157 -8.47 10.18 -7.17
CA TYR A 157 -9.53 9.54 -7.96
C TYR A 157 -10.81 9.30 -7.16
N LEU A 158 -10.71 9.14 -5.85
CA LEU A 158 -11.87 9.14 -4.97
C LEU A 158 -12.60 10.49 -4.98
N LEU A 159 -11.88 11.61 -4.84
CA LEU A 159 -12.48 12.93 -4.88
C LEU A 159 -13.24 13.16 -6.18
N ILE A 160 -12.64 12.74 -7.29
CA ILE A 160 -13.23 12.87 -8.62
C ILE A 160 -14.47 11.97 -8.79
N ILE A 161 -14.40 10.68 -8.41
CA ILE A 161 -15.46 9.69 -8.68
C ILE A 161 -16.61 9.78 -7.69
N ALA A 162 -16.31 10.02 -6.42
CA ALA A 162 -17.29 9.99 -5.33
C ALA A 162 -17.62 11.38 -4.78
N GLY A 163 -16.83 12.41 -5.09
CA GLY A 163 -16.99 13.74 -4.46
C GLY A 163 -16.60 13.73 -2.98
N VAL A 164 -15.84 12.72 -2.54
CA VAL A 164 -15.44 12.54 -1.14
C VAL A 164 -13.95 12.83 -1.02
N ASP A 165 -13.60 13.67 -0.06
CA ASP A 165 -12.20 13.90 0.33
C ASP A 165 -11.89 13.15 1.63
N TYR A 166 -10.74 12.47 1.67
CA TYR A 166 -10.22 11.86 2.90
C TYR A 166 -8.97 12.61 3.33
N ILE A 167 -9.06 13.24 4.50
CA ILE A 167 -7.90 13.85 5.17
C ILE A 167 -6.80 12.78 5.41
N GLN A 168 -7.20 11.58 5.82
CA GLN A 168 -6.33 10.40 5.98
C GLN A 168 -7.05 9.13 5.48
N ILE A 169 -6.29 8.23 4.84
CA ILE A 169 -6.85 6.96 4.35
C ILE A 169 -6.86 5.94 5.48
N GLU A 170 -5.84 5.94 6.34
CA GLU A 170 -5.70 5.01 7.45
C GLU A 170 -6.96 5.04 8.35
N PRO A 171 -7.62 3.89 8.59
CA PRO A 171 -8.77 3.85 9.48
C PRO A 171 -8.31 4.03 10.93
N ALA A 172 -9.25 4.44 11.79
CA ALA A 172 -9.00 4.42 13.22
C ALA A 172 -8.72 2.97 13.68
N MET A 173 -7.59 2.78 14.36
CA MET A 173 -7.23 1.48 14.92
C MET A 173 -8.28 1.08 15.97
N GLN A 174 -8.94 -0.06 15.78
CA GLN A 174 -10.00 -0.53 16.68
C GLN A 174 -9.48 -0.95 18.05
N TYR A 175 -8.26 -1.50 18.10
CA TYR A 175 -7.64 -2.01 19.31
C TYR A 175 -6.36 -1.24 19.65
N SER A 176 -6.07 -1.12 20.94
CA SER A 176 -4.81 -0.54 21.44
C SER A 176 -3.65 -1.51 21.21
N TRP A 177 -3.18 -1.56 19.97
CA TRP A 177 -2.14 -2.50 19.55
C TRP A 177 -0.79 -2.24 20.25
N GLU A 178 -0.52 -1.01 20.71
CA GLU A 178 0.69 -0.66 21.47
C GLU A 178 0.69 -1.21 22.90
N GLU A 179 -0.46 -1.57 23.47
CA GLU A 179 -0.57 -2.04 24.86
C GLU A 179 0.34 -3.26 25.10
N ILE A 180 0.56 -4.09 24.08
CA ILE A 180 1.42 -5.28 24.18
C ILE A 180 2.84 -4.91 24.62
N PHE A 181 3.38 -3.76 24.20
CA PHE A 181 4.77 -3.37 24.52
C PHE A 181 4.93 -2.85 25.94
N THR A 182 3.82 -2.59 26.64
CA THR A 182 3.84 -2.12 28.04
C THR A 182 3.90 -3.26 29.04
N LYS A 183 3.84 -4.52 28.57
CA LYS A 183 3.80 -5.72 29.40
C LYS A 183 5.04 -6.58 29.13
N PRO A 184 5.60 -7.26 30.15
CA PRO A 184 6.63 -8.26 29.91
C PRO A 184 6.03 -9.45 29.14
N TRP A 185 6.54 -9.72 27.94
CA TRP A 185 6.04 -10.83 27.10
C TRP A 185 6.45 -12.20 27.64
N LYS A 186 7.62 -12.27 28.25
CA LYS A 186 8.08 -13.41 29.03
C LYS A 186 8.15 -12.98 30.49
N LYS A 187 7.41 -13.65 31.36
CA LYS A 187 7.65 -13.55 32.81
C LYS A 187 9.05 -14.11 33.02
N GLN A 188 9.93 -13.37 33.71
CA GLN A 188 11.15 -13.98 34.22
C GLN A 188 10.67 -15.16 35.07
N GLU A 189 10.94 -16.39 34.62
CA GLU A 189 10.77 -17.54 35.49
C GLU A 189 11.76 -17.31 36.62
N ASP A 190 11.29 -17.35 37.87
CA ASP A 190 12.18 -17.48 39.02
C ASP A 190 13.13 -18.64 38.69
N ASP A 191 14.42 -18.37 38.55
CA ASP A 191 15.45 -19.37 38.36
C ASP A 191 15.18 -20.55 39.32
N LYS A 192 14.79 -21.69 38.76
CA LYS A 192 14.68 -22.98 39.46
C LYS A 192 15.68 -23.95 38.87
#